data_AF-A0A9D3QII7-F1
#
_entry.id   AF-A0A9D3QII7-F1
#
_cell.length_a   1.000
_cell.length_b   1.000
_cell.length_c   1.000
_cell.angle_alpha   90.00
_cell.angle_beta   90.00
_cell.angle_gamma   90.00
#
_symmetry.space_group_name_H-M   'P 1'
#
loop_
_entity.id
_entity.type
_entity.pdbx_description
1 polymer ?
#
loop_
_entity_poly.entity_id
_entity_poly.type
_entity_poly.pdbx_seq_one_letter_code
_entity_poly.pdbx_strand_id
1 'polypeptide(L)'
;MISKLSINWNLEDQIPLMPGSAVSVSARQLKCLKSLNSSVYIGDLAVLLFGRETLATSTLTGRQSGAHKDLESKPALDPEKIDAIIGV
;
A
#
# COMPACT_ATOMS: atom_id res chain seq x y z
N MET A 1 -28.64 15.31 -4.99
CA MET A 1 -28.08 14.63 -3.80
C MET A 1 -27.45 13.32 -4.28
N ILE A 2 -26.13 13.28 -4.42
CA ILE A 2 -25.42 12.05 -4.79
C ILE A 2 -25.26 11.27 -3.49
N SER A 3 -25.93 10.12 -3.41
CA SER A 3 -25.88 9.20 -2.29
C SER A 3 -24.42 8.80 -2.03
N LYS A 4 -23.95 9.06 -0.80
CA LYS A 4 -22.72 8.45 -0.28
C LYS A 4 -22.86 6.94 -0.43
N LEU A 5 -22.13 6.35 -1.37
CA LEU A 5 -21.84 4.92 -1.35
C LEU A 5 -21.00 4.68 -0.10
N SER A 6 -21.66 4.37 1.00
CA SER A 6 -21.04 3.75 2.15
C SER A 6 -20.57 2.38 1.70
N ILE A 7 -19.29 2.27 1.34
CA ILE A 7 -18.63 1.00 1.11
C ILE A 7 -18.67 0.29 2.45
N ASN A 8 -19.53 -0.72 2.54
CA ASN A 8 -19.64 -1.56 3.72
C ASN A 8 -18.41 -2.49 3.71
N TRP A 9 -17.38 -2.12 4.45
CA TRP A 9 -16.19 -2.95 4.64
C TRP A 9 -16.59 -4.14 5.51
N ASN A 10 -16.92 -5.27 4.88
CA ASN A 10 -17.13 -6.51 5.61
C ASN A 10 -15.76 -6.96 6.15
N LEU A 11 -15.51 -6.77 7.45
CA LEU A 11 -14.23 -7.14 8.09
C LEU A 11 -13.89 -8.63 7.94
N GLU A 12 -14.88 -9.46 7.64
CA GLU A 12 -14.76 -10.91 7.47
C GLU A 12 -14.01 -11.35 6.19
N ASP A 13 -13.68 -10.43 5.27
CA ASP A 13 -12.97 -10.74 4.02
C ASP A 13 -11.47 -10.36 4.05
N GLN A 14 -10.93 -10.01 5.22
CA GLN A 14 -9.51 -9.69 5.38
C GLN A 14 -8.66 -10.96 5.48
N ILE A 15 -7.63 -11.06 4.62
CA ILE A 15 -6.65 -12.14 4.63
C ILE A 15 -5.25 -11.58 4.88
N PRO A 16 -4.38 -12.31 5.59
CA PRO A 16 -2.98 -11.91 5.73
C PRO A 16 -2.31 -11.89 4.35
N LEU A 17 -1.53 -10.86 4.07
CA LEU A 17 -0.83 -10.72 2.78
C LEU A 17 0.23 -11.83 2.59
N MET A 18 0.84 -12.25 3.69
CA MET A 18 1.83 -13.32 3.78
C MET A 18 1.53 -14.17 5.02
N PRO A 19 1.78 -15.49 5.02
CA PRO A 19 1.66 -16.31 6.21
C PRO A 19 2.44 -15.72 7.40
N GLY A 20 1.78 -15.50 8.53
CA GLY A 20 2.39 -14.94 9.73
C GLY A 20 2.52 -13.41 9.77
N SER A 21 2.17 -12.70 8.69
CA SER A 21 2.15 -11.23 8.70
C SER A 21 0.91 -10.70 9.43
N ALA A 22 1.07 -9.62 10.20
CA ALA A 22 -0.03 -8.85 10.76
C ALA A 22 -0.76 -7.99 9.71
N VAL A 23 -0.15 -7.80 8.53
CA VAL A 23 -0.68 -6.98 7.45
C VAL A 23 -1.73 -7.77 6.68
N SER A 24 -2.97 -7.28 6.70
CA SER A 24 -4.10 -7.91 6.03
C SER A 24 -4.73 -7.03 4.96
N VAL A 25 -5.21 -7.65 3.89
CA VAL A 25 -5.89 -7.02 2.75
C VAL A 25 -7.20 -7.75 2.43
N SER A 26 -8.12 -7.09 1.72
CA SER A 26 -9.34 -7.77 1.26
C SER A 26 -8.98 -8.83 0.24
N ALA A 27 -9.47 -10.06 0.46
CA ALA A 27 -9.27 -11.16 -0.48
C ALA A 27 -9.86 -10.84 -1.86
N ARG A 28 -11.01 -10.16 -1.90
CA ARG A 28 -11.60 -9.70 -3.16
C ARG A 28 -10.70 -8.74 -3.91
N GLN A 29 -10.18 -7.71 -3.24
CA GLN A 29 -9.34 -6.70 -3.87
C GLN A 29 -8.02 -7.30 -4.36
N LEU A 30 -7.40 -8.19 -3.55
CA LEU A 30 -6.18 -8.89 -3.93
C LEU A 30 -6.40 -9.77 -5.18
N LYS A 31 -7.50 -10.53 -5.25
CA LYS A 31 -7.85 -11.36 -6.43
C LYS A 31 -8.11 -10.54 -7.70
N CYS A 32 -8.45 -9.26 -7.56
CA CYS A 32 -8.64 -8.36 -8.69
C CYS A 32 -7.32 -7.83 -9.27
N LEU A 33 -6.20 -7.95 -8.55
CA LEU A 33 -4.87 -7.61 -9.06
C LEU A 33 -4.43 -8.70 -10.04
N LYS A 34 -4.50 -8.43 -11.35
CA LYS A 34 -4.26 -9.44 -12.41
C LYS A 34 -3.10 -9.09 -13.35
N SER A 35 -2.25 -8.15 -12.97
CA SER A 35 -1.13 -7.76 -13.83
C SER A 35 -0.10 -8.89 -13.95
N LEU A 36 0.24 -9.26 -15.19
CA LEU A 36 1.37 -10.15 -15.49
C LEU A 36 2.74 -9.45 -15.32
N ASN A 37 2.74 -8.12 -15.30
CA ASN A 37 3.94 -7.33 -15.03
C ASN A 37 4.08 -7.11 -13.52
N SER A 38 5.23 -7.51 -12.97
CA SER A 38 5.52 -7.43 -11.55
C SER A 38 5.54 -6.00 -11.02
N SER A 39 6.11 -5.02 -11.73
CA SER A 39 6.17 -3.64 -11.25
C SER A 39 4.78 -3.00 -11.19
N VAL A 40 3.92 -3.32 -12.16
CA VAL A 40 2.51 -2.88 -12.14
C VAL A 40 1.74 -3.56 -11.02
N TYR A 41 1.91 -4.88 -10.83
CA TYR A 41 1.27 -5.62 -9.75
C TYR A 41 1.65 -5.05 -8.36
N ILE A 42 2.94 -4.80 -8.13
CA ILE A 42 3.43 -4.21 -6.88
C ILE A 42 2.92 -2.77 -6.71
N GLY A 43 2.82 -1.99 -7.79
CA GLY A 43 2.21 -0.66 -7.76
C GLY A 43 0.76 -0.70 -7.29
N ASP A 44 -0.06 -1.60 -7.84
CA ASP A 44 -1.46 -1.76 -7.45
C ASP A 44 -1.59 -2.28 -6.01
N LEU A 45 -0.73 -3.21 -5.60
CA LEU A 45 -0.67 -3.72 -4.23
C LEU A 45 -0.29 -2.62 -3.23
N ALA A 46 0.68 -1.77 -3.56
CA ALA A 46 1.05 -0.62 -2.73
C ALA A 46 -0.13 0.35 -2.57
N VAL A 47 -0.88 0.60 -3.66
CA VAL A 47 -2.10 1.43 -3.59
C VAL A 47 -3.14 0.81 -2.67
N LEU A 48 -3.29 -0.51 -2.70
CA LEU A 48 -4.21 -1.23 -1.82
C LEU A 48 -3.82 -1.11 -0.33
N LEU A 49 -2.53 -1.17 0.00
CA LEU A 49 -2.02 -1.18 1.37
C LEU A 49 -1.91 0.20 2.02
N PHE A 50 -1.53 1.21 1.24
CA PHE A 50 -1.21 2.54 1.74
C PHE A 50 -2.22 3.61 1.31
N GLY A 51 -2.93 3.38 0.20
CA GLY A 51 -3.73 4.40 -0.45
C GLY A 51 -2.87 5.40 -1.23
N ARG A 52 -3.50 6.05 -2.22
CA ARG A 52 -2.81 6.98 -3.13
C ARG A 52 -2.28 8.23 -2.42
N GLU A 53 -3.02 8.72 -1.43
CA GLU A 53 -2.65 9.92 -0.67
C GLU A 53 -1.33 9.71 0.07
N THR A 54 -1.24 8.65 0.88
CA THR A 54 -0.02 8.25 1.58
C THR A 54 1.16 8.06 0.62
N LEU A 55 0.94 7.39 -0.52
CA LEU A 55 2.01 7.17 -1.50
C LEU A 55 2.48 8.47 -2.17
N ALA A 56 1.62 9.49 -2.29
CA ALA A 56 2.02 10.78 -2.84
C ALA A 56 2.88 11.59 -1.85
N THR A 57 2.65 11.42 -0.55
CA THR A 57 3.28 12.21 0.51
C THR A 57 4.40 11.51 1.27
N SER A 58 4.58 10.20 1.09
CA SER A 58 5.59 9.39 1.78
C SER A 58 6.63 8.81 0.82
N THR A 59 7.71 8.26 1.35
CA THR A 59 8.79 7.60 0.59
C THR A 59 9.20 6.29 1.23
N LEU A 60 9.97 5.47 0.52
CA LEU A 60 10.42 4.18 1.03
C LEU A 60 11.27 4.31 2.31
N THR A 61 12.18 5.29 2.35
CA THR A 61 13.17 5.39 3.44
C THR A 61 12.99 6.60 4.34
N GLY A 62 12.13 7.56 3.95
CA GLY A 62 12.01 8.84 4.64
C GLY A 62 13.24 9.74 4.55
N ARG A 63 14.25 9.38 3.74
CA ARG A 63 15.51 10.11 3.64
C ARG A 63 15.45 11.20 2.58
N GLN A 64 16.09 12.33 2.89
CA GLN A 64 16.23 13.42 1.94
C GLN A 64 17.08 13.00 0.74
N SER A 65 16.68 13.43 -0.46
CA SER A 65 17.48 13.20 -1.66
C SER A 65 18.78 13.99 -1.61
N GLY A 66 19.91 13.33 -1.88
CA GLY A 66 21.21 13.98 -1.98
C GLY A 66 21.30 15.02 -3.11
N ALA A 67 20.44 14.89 -4.13
CA ALA A 67 20.38 15.79 -5.29
C ALA A 67 19.46 17.02 -5.08
N HIS A 68 18.55 16.97 -4.11
CA HIS A 68 17.56 18.02 -3.83
C HIS A 68 17.54 18.34 -2.33
N LYS A 69 18.64 18.93 -1.84
CA LYS A 69 18.84 19.26 -0.42
C LYS A 69 18.02 20.46 0.05
N ASP A 70 17.45 21.19 -0.90
CA ASP A 70 16.56 22.33 -0.71
C ASP A 70 15.11 21.93 -0.42
N LEU A 71 14.73 20.68 -0.73
CA LEU A 71 13.39 20.16 -0.48
C LEU A 71 13.32 19.40 0.84
N GLU A 72 12.21 19.58 1.56
CA GLU A 72 11.94 18.81 2.78
C GLU A 72 11.81 17.31 2.47
N SER A 73 12.29 16.50 3.42
CA SER A 73 12.15 15.05 3.32
C SER A 73 10.71 14.63 3.62
N LYS A 74 10.19 13.74 2.80
CA LYS A 74 8.91 13.07 3.04
C LYS A 74 9.07 12.02 4.14
N PRO A 75 8.04 11.73 4.95
CA PRO A 75 8.07 10.63 5.92
C PRO A 75 8.29 9.26 5.24
N ALA A 76 8.78 8.29 6.02
CA ALA A 76 8.89 6.90 5.58
C ALA A 76 7.51 6.22 5.53
N LEU A 77 7.35 5.24 4.64
CA LEU A 77 6.22 4.32 4.66
C LEU A 77 6.32 3.39 5.88
N ASP A 78 5.16 2.87 6.31
CA ASP A 78 5.06 1.89 7.39
C ASP A 78 5.93 0.66 7.07
N PRO A 79 6.98 0.38 7.86
CA PRO A 79 7.94 -0.68 7.58
C PRO A 79 7.30 -2.07 7.59
N GLU A 80 6.31 -2.34 8.45
CA GLU A 80 5.66 -3.65 8.51
C GLU A 80 4.92 -3.98 7.21
N LYS A 81 4.29 -2.97 6.60
CA LYS A 81 3.62 -3.11 5.31
C LYS A 81 4.62 -3.26 4.16
N ILE A 82 5.79 -2.61 4.25
CA ILE A 82 6.87 -2.78 3.27
C ILE A 82 7.44 -4.20 3.35
N ASP A 83 7.75 -4.68 4.55
CA ASP A 83 8.28 -6.03 4.76
C ASP A 83 7.29 -7.10 4.27
N ALA A 84 5.98 -6.89 4.49
CA ALA A 84 4.94 -7.76 3.95
C ALA A 84 4.87 -7.78 2.40
N ILE A 85 5.23 -6.69 1.72
CA ILE A 85 5.32 -6.65 0.24
C ILE A 85 6.60 -7.35 -0.25
N ILE A 86 7.72 -7.14 0.43
CA ILE A 86 9.03 -7.67 0.04
C ILE A 86 9.13 -9.18 0.37
N GLY A 87 8.45 -9.63 1.43
CA GLY A 87 8.45 -11.03 1.89
C GLY A 87 9.68 -11.39 2.72
N VAL A 88 10.14 -10.48 3.57
CA VAL A 88 11.29 -10.65 4.48
C VAL A 88 10.87 -10.90 5.92
#